data_AF-A0A936JWB7-F1
#
_entry.id   AF-A0A936JWB7-F1
#
_cell.length_a   1.000
_cell.length_b   1.000
_cell.length_c   1.000
_cell.angle_alpha   90.00
_cell.angle_beta   90.00
_cell.angle_gamma   90.00
#
_symmetry.space_group_name_H-M   'P 1'
#
loop_
_entity.id
_entity.type
_entity.pdbx_description
1 polymer ?
#
loop_
_entity_poly.entity_id
_entity_poly.type
_entity_poly.pdbx_seq_one_letter_code
_entity_poly.pdbx_strand_id
1 'polypeptide(L)'
;MSNKKKPSLTLREATREDIPALIELNKLAYPVLAEENVVWGERHLLSHQRVFPQGQIVAELNGQIVGAVASLIVDLGPDPLRHHTWSGITDGGYFTSHNPAADTLYGADVCVHPDHRGLHIGAALYEARRQLCRRLNKRRILAGGRLWNYEEHATRMAAEEYAQRVATGELKDLVLSFQLREGFVLRGVMPNYLRDPKSLNYGSLVEWLNPSYKAPVSGARKARIACVQYQMRKVKSFADFERQVTYFVGVAADYRTDFVLLPEFVSVQLLSQEDALSPVEGIRRLATYEKRFTDLIRRLATRHGMTIIAGSHPVARGDKLQNVAFVCLPSGEIVGQPKLHITPNERRWWGISGGHTLRAIDTPKCRIGVLICYDVEFPEACRYLADQGAEILFVPFCTDNRQGYLRVRYCAQARAIENQIYVALAGNVGNLPDVGNLDINYGQAAVLTPCDFAFARDGIAAEADSNEETVLICDVDLDDLHASRSDGTVTPRLDRRADLFKLVSLLPGDEQPDGPADGPLGGQPGES
;
A
#
# COMPACT_ATOMS: atom_id res chain seq x y z
N MET A 1 -18.39 -10.87 -54.74
CA MET A 1 -18.42 -9.64 -53.91
C MET A 1 -17.72 -9.95 -52.59
N SER A 2 -16.48 -9.47 -52.43
CA SER A 2 -15.68 -9.73 -51.23
C SER A 2 -16.26 -8.95 -50.06
N ASN A 3 -16.62 -9.67 -49.00
CA ASN A 3 -17.23 -9.15 -47.77
C ASN A 3 -16.14 -8.39 -46.98
N LYS A 4 -15.95 -7.09 -47.27
CA LYS A 4 -15.04 -6.23 -46.51
C LYS A 4 -15.54 -6.15 -45.06
N LYS A 5 -14.85 -6.82 -44.13
CA LYS A 5 -15.03 -6.63 -42.67
C LYS A 5 -14.98 -5.12 -42.39
N LYS A 6 -15.98 -4.59 -41.68
CA LYS A 6 -15.94 -3.21 -41.17
C LYS A 6 -14.68 -3.05 -40.31
N PRO A 7 -13.92 -1.95 -40.46
CA PRO A 7 -12.76 -1.69 -39.61
C PRO A 7 -13.22 -1.59 -38.15
N SER A 8 -12.70 -2.45 -37.28
CA SER A 8 -12.95 -2.43 -35.85
C SER A 8 -11.77 -1.77 -35.15
N LEU A 9 -12.00 -0.62 -34.52
CA LEU A 9 -11.05 0.00 -33.60
C LEU A 9 -11.14 -0.73 -32.25
N THR A 10 -10.01 -1.19 -31.75
CA THR A 10 -9.92 -1.88 -30.45
C THR A 10 -8.92 -1.16 -29.56
N LEU A 11 -9.27 -0.99 -28.28
CA LEU A 11 -8.38 -0.45 -27.26
C LEU A 11 -7.97 -1.58 -26.32
N ARG A 12 -6.68 -1.67 -26.01
CA ARG A 12 -6.14 -2.67 -25.08
C ARG A 12 -4.90 -2.13 -24.38
N GLU A 13 -4.51 -2.78 -23.28
CA GLU A 13 -3.21 -2.55 -22.66
C GLU A 13 -2.11 -2.92 -23.66
N ALA A 14 -1.07 -2.11 -23.71
CA ALA A 14 0.11 -2.40 -24.51
C ALA A 14 0.88 -3.56 -23.88
N THR A 15 1.51 -4.40 -24.70
CA THR A 15 2.37 -5.50 -24.25
C THR A 15 3.83 -5.25 -24.63
N ARG A 16 4.75 -6.14 -24.21
CA ARG A 16 6.18 -6.02 -24.55
C ARG A 16 6.41 -6.16 -26.06
N GLU A 17 5.59 -6.97 -26.73
CA GLU A 17 5.66 -7.21 -28.17
C GLU A 17 5.29 -5.97 -28.99
N ASP A 18 4.54 -5.02 -28.42
CA ASP A 18 4.13 -3.79 -29.08
C ASP A 18 5.23 -2.71 -29.12
N ILE A 19 6.30 -2.87 -28.32
CA ILE A 19 7.33 -1.83 -28.11
C ILE A 19 7.94 -1.34 -29.43
N PRO A 20 8.36 -2.20 -30.39
CA PRO A 20 8.88 -1.72 -31.67
C PRO A 20 7.87 -0.85 -32.43
N ALA A 21 6.60 -1.24 -32.45
CA ALA A 21 5.54 -0.48 -33.13
C ALA A 21 5.23 0.85 -32.43
N LEU A 22 5.31 0.89 -31.09
CA LEU A 22 5.13 2.10 -30.29
C LEU A 22 6.24 3.13 -30.53
N ILE A 23 7.49 2.70 -30.64
CA ILE A 23 8.63 3.56 -30.96
C ILE A 23 8.42 4.20 -32.34
N GLU A 24 8.07 3.40 -33.35
CA GLU A 24 7.83 3.90 -34.70
C GLU A 24 6.62 4.85 -34.77
N LEU A 25 5.51 4.51 -34.09
CA LEU A 25 4.36 5.39 -33.96
C LEU A 25 4.73 6.74 -33.32
N ASN A 26 5.54 6.74 -32.27
CA ASN A 26 5.96 7.96 -31.58
C ASN A 26 6.83 8.84 -32.49
N LYS A 27 7.79 8.27 -33.23
CA LYS A 27 8.59 8.99 -34.23
C LYS A 27 7.71 9.62 -35.32
N LEU A 28 6.75 8.87 -35.86
CA LEU A 28 5.83 9.36 -36.89
C LEU A 28 4.90 10.47 -36.36
N ALA A 29 4.48 10.38 -35.10
CA ALA A 29 3.64 11.41 -34.48
C ALA A 29 4.41 12.71 -34.18
N TYR A 30 5.72 12.61 -33.91
CA TYR A 30 6.58 13.73 -33.48
C TYR A 30 7.89 13.81 -34.30
N PRO A 31 7.84 14.10 -35.61
CA PRO A 31 9.04 14.07 -36.47
C PRO A 31 10.16 15.02 -36.01
N VAL A 32 9.82 16.22 -35.55
CA VAL A 32 10.81 17.21 -35.06
C VAL A 32 11.51 16.71 -33.78
N LEU A 33 10.76 16.11 -32.86
CA LEU A 33 11.36 15.55 -31.64
C LEU A 33 12.19 14.29 -31.95
N ALA A 34 11.81 13.53 -32.97
CA ALA A 34 12.57 12.37 -33.43
C ALA A 34 13.94 12.77 -34.00
N GLU A 35 14.02 13.88 -34.74
CA GLU A 35 15.29 14.44 -35.24
C GLU A 35 16.24 14.84 -34.10
N GLU A 36 15.69 15.32 -32.98
CA GLU A 36 16.46 15.67 -31.77
C GLU A 36 16.63 14.48 -30.78
N ASN A 37 16.20 13.27 -31.16
CA ASN A 37 16.23 12.06 -30.33
C ASN A 37 15.46 12.19 -28.99
N VAL A 38 14.40 13.01 -28.97
CA VAL A 38 13.47 13.24 -27.85
C VAL A 38 12.19 12.42 -28.05
N VAL A 39 12.34 11.12 -28.30
CA VAL A 39 11.24 10.17 -28.54
C VAL A 39 11.37 8.97 -27.60
N TRP A 40 10.30 8.17 -27.50
CA TRP A 40 10.35 6.96 -26.67
C TRP A 40 11.40 5.98 -27.17
N GLY A 41 12.19 5.47 -26.23
CA GLY A 41 13.15 4.40 -26.44
C GLY A 41 12.65 3.09 -25.83
N GLU A 42 13.23 1.98 -26.25
CA GLU A 42 12.86 0.64 -25.77
C GLU A 42 12.92 0.52 -24.25
N ARG A 43 13.97 1.06 -23.61
CA ARG A 43 14.12 1.03 -22.15
C ARG A 43 13.03 1.81 -21.41
N HIS A 44 12.59 2.95 -21.95
CA HIS A 44 11.50 3.73 -21.36
C HIS A 44 10.20 2.92 -21.39
N LEU A 45 9.86 2.36 -22.56
CA LEU A 45 8.63 1.60 -22.73
C LEU A 45 8.64 0.29 -21.92
N LEU A 46 9.78 -0.39 -21.80
CA LEU A 46 9.94 -1.52 -20.88
C LEU A 46 9.71 -1.10 -19.42
N SER A 47 10.18 0.08 -19.01
CA SER A 47 9.93 0.61 -17.68
C SER A 47 8.46 0.93 -17.46
N HIS A 48 7.78 1.55 -18.44
CA HIS A 48 6.33 1.83 -18.36
C HIS A 48 5.53 0.56 -18.14
N GLN A 49 5.86 -0.50 -18.89
CA GLN A 49 5.22 -1.81 -18.77
C GLN A 49 5.45 -2.46 -17.40
N ARG A 50 6.63 -2.29 -16.82
CA ARG A 50 6.95 -2.80 -15.49
C ARG A 50 6.24 -2.01 -14.39
N VAL A 51 6.23 -0.68 -14.50
CA VAL A 51 5.79 0.21 -13.43
C VAL A 51 4.28 0.35 -13.37
N PHE A 52 3.63 0.57 -14.52
CA PHE A 52 2.20 0.79 -14.57
C PHE A 52 1.59 0.34 -15.91
N PRO A 53 1.48 -0.99 -16.14
CA PRO A 53 1.01 -1.55 -17.41
C PRO A 53 -0.39 -1.07 -17.78
N GLN A 54 -1.30 -0.98 -16.80
CA GLN A 54 -2.67 -0.50 -16.99
C GLN A 54 -2.75 0.96 -17.50
N GLY A 55 -1.69 1.75 -17.30
CA GLY A 55 -1.58 3.13 -17.77
C GLY A 55 -1.14 3.27 -19.22
N GLN A 56 -0.73 2.16 -19.86
CA GLN A 56 -0.21 2.13 -21.22
C GLN A 56 -1.26 1.49 -22.12
N ILE A 57 -1.95 2.29 -22.94
CA ILE A 57 -3.08 1.83 -23.74
C ILE A 57 -2.81 2.11 -25.21
N VAL A 58 -3.01 1.10 -26.06
CA VAL A 58 -2.89 1.20 -27.52
C VAL A 58 -4.25 1.13 -28.19
N ALA A 59 -4.37 1.85 -29.30
CA ALA A 59 -5.47 1.79 -30.24
C ALA A 59 -5.03 1.01 -31.49
N GLU A 60 -5.72 -0.09 -31.75
CA GLU A 60 -5.44 -1.00 -32.85
C GLU A 60 -6.55 -0.91 -33.90
N LEU A 61 -6.16 -0.76 -35.17
CA LEU A 61 -7.06 -0.75 -36.32
C LEU A 61 -6.56 -1.78 -37.33
N ASN A 62 -7.38 -2.81 -37.60
CA ASN A 62 -7.04 -3.90 -38.53
C ASN A 62 -5.71 -4.59 -38.22
N GLY A 63 -5.37 -4.80 -36.94
CA GLY A 63 -4.11 -5.45 -36.54
C GLY A 63 -2.90 -4.52 -36.44
N GLN A 64 -3.07 -3.22 -36.72
CA GLN A 64 -2.00 -2.23 -36.66
C GLN A 64 -2.23 -1.24 -35.52
N ILE A 65 -1.19 -0.95 -34.74
CA ILE A 65 -1.23 0.10 -33.71
C ILE A 65 -1.21 1.46 -34.41
N VAL A 66 -2.31 2.20 -34.26
CA VAL A 66 -2.55 3.51 -34.90
C VAL A 66 -2.63 4.67 -33.90
N GLY A 67 -2.58 4.37 -32.61
CA GLY A 67 -2.49 5.37 -31.55
C GLY A 67 -2.09 4.75 -30.21
N ALA A 68 -1.56 5.55 -29.30
CA ALA A 68 -1.23 5.11 -27.96
C ALA A 68 -1.31 6.27 -26.95
N VAL A 69 -1.51 5.92 -25.67
CA VAL A 69 -1.40 6.82 -24.53
C VAL A 69 -0.53 6.23 -23.47
N ALA A 70 0.26 7.09 -22.84
CA ALA A 70 1.06 6.76 -21.66
C ALA A 70 0.57 7.57 -20.45
N SER A 71 0.45 6.91 -19.32
CA SER A 71 0.00 7.53 -18.06
C SER A 71 0.79 6.97 -16.87
N LEU A 72 0.84 7.73 -15.78
CA LEU A 72 1.35 7.31 -14.47
C LEU A 72 0.52 7.99 -13.36
N ILE A 73 0.62 7.53 -12.11
CA ILE A 73 -0.06 8.15 -10.97
C ILE A 73 1.00 8.92 -10.17
N VAL A 74 0.71 10.16 -9.80
CA VAL A 74 1.68 11.06 -9.16
C VAL A 74 1.03 11.85 -8.05
N ASP A 75 1.85 12.26 -7.08
CA ASP A 75 1.44 13.19 -6.03
C ASP A 75 1.86 14.61 -6.39
N LEU A 76 0.86 15.44 -6.69
CA LEU A 76 1.02 16.87 -6.92
C LEU A 76 0.35 17.72 -5.83
N GLY A 77 -0.14 17.10 -4.75
CA GLY A 77 -0.89 17.78 -3.71
C GLY A 77 -2.25 18.34 -4.20
N PRO A 78 -2.86 19.27 -3.46
CA PRO A 78 -4.15 19.86 -3.84
C PRO A 78 -4.03 20.88 -4.98
N ASP A 79 -2.92 21.62 -5.05
CA ASP A 79 -2.71 22.67 -6.04
C ASP A 79 -2.33 22.08 -7.41
N PRO A 80 -3.18 22.16 -8.45
CA PRO A 80 -2.81 21.74 -9.79
C PRO A 80 -1.67 22.58 -10.37
N LEU A 81 -1.50 23.84 -9.95
CA LEU A 81 -0.49 24.76 -10.47
C LEU A 81 0.90 24.54 -9.88
N ARG A 82 1.08 23.52 -9.03
CA ARG A 82 2.39 23.13 -8.51
C ARG A 82 3.37 22.99 -9.68
N HIS A 83 4.39 23.84 -9.69
CA HIS A 83 5.38 23.87 -10.76
C HIS A 83 6.10 22.53 -10.89
N HIS A 84 6.16 22.01 -12.11
CA HIS A 84 6.90 20.79 -12.46
C HIS A 84 7.27 20.80 -13.95
N THR A 85 8.27 20.00 -14.31
CA THR A 85 8.64 19.74 -15.71
C THR A 85 8.16 18.35 -16.13
N TRP A 86 8.02 18.12 -17.42
CA TRP A 86 7.71 16.81 -17.97
C TRP A 86 8.76 15.77 -17.55
N SER A 87 10.05 16.12 -17.63
CA SER A 87 11.13 15.21 -17.24
C SER A 87 11.10 14.90 -15.75
N GLY A 88 10.87 15.90 -14.90
CA GLY A 88 10.80 15.70 -13.45
C GLY A 88 9.63 14.81 -13.04
N ILE A 89 8.43 15.07 -13.59
CA ILE A 89 7.24 14.29 -13.20
C ILE A 89 7.25 12.86 -13.75
N THR A 90 7.90 12.63 -14.88
CA THR A 90 8.02 11.30 -15.51
C THR A 90 9.29 10.55 -15.13
N ASP A 91 10.15 11.14 -14.29
CA ASP A 91 11.49 10.66 -13.96
C ASP A 91 12.33 10.33 -15.22
N GLY A 92 12.57 11.35 -16.05
CA GLY A 92 13.27 11.20 -17.32
C GLY A 92 12.54 10.28 -18.31
N GLY A 93 11.21 10.14 -18.20
CA GLY A 93 10.44 9.25 -19.04
C GLY A 93 10.46 7.78 -18.60
N TYR A 94 11.01 7.41 -17.44
CA TYR A 94 11.00 6.04 -16.91
C TYR A 94 9.74 5.68 -16.12
N PHE A 95 8.98 6.70 -15.70
CA PHE A 95 7.80 6.64 -14.84
C PHE A 95 8.06 6.08 -13.43
N THR A 96 9.31 6.03 -12.98
CA THR A 96 9.69 5.54 -11.65
C THR A 96 9.23 6.44 -10.50
N SER A 97 8.75 7.66 -10.81
CA SER A 97 7.98 8.54 -9.92
C SER A 97 6.54 8.07 -9.65
N HIS A 98 6.10 6.95 -10.25
CA HIS A 98 4.75 6.42 -10.09
C HIS A 98 4.42 6.09 -8.63
N ASN A 99 3.35 6.69 -8.12
CA ASN A 99 2.82 6.45 -6.78
C ASN A 99 1.37 5.97 -6.85
N PRO A 100 1.10 4.66 -6.67
CA PRO A 100 -0.26 4.12 -6.73
C PRO A 100 -1.23 4.71 -5.69
N ALA A 101 -0.72 5.23 -4.57
CA ALA A 101 -1.53 5.80 -3.49
C ALA A 101 -1.98 7.24 -3.75
N ALA A 102 -1.31 7.96 -4.66
CA ALA A 102 -1.65 9.34 -4.96
C ALA A 102 -2.97 9.48 -5.73
N ASP A 103 -3.49 10.70 -5.84
CA ASP A 103 -4.85 10.96 -6.32
C ASP A 103 -4.95 11.46 -7.76
N THR A 104 -3.82 11.66 -8.43
CA THR A 104 -3.75 12.27 -9.75
C THR A 104 -3.21 11.27 -10.77
N LEU A 105 -4.01 10.97 -11.80
CA LEU A 105 -3.54 10.24 -12.98
C LEU A 105 -2.92 11.25 -13.96
N TYR A 106 -1.61 11.19 -14.16
CA TYR A 106 -0.90 12.09 -15.06
C TYR A 106 -0.87 11.55 -16.49
N GLY A 107 -1.33 12.35 -17.45
CA GLY A 107 -1.24 12.05 -18.89
C GLY A 107 0.11 12.47 -19.43
N ALA A 108 1.05 11.52 -19.52
CA ALA A 108 2.42 11.80 -19.93
C ALA A 108 2.58 11.93 -21.45
N ASP A 109 1.80 11.17 -22.23
CA ASP A 109 1.85 11.22 -23.70
C ASP A 109 0.55 10.74 -24.37
N VAL A 110 0.32 11.19 -25.60
CA VAL A 110 -0.75 10.72 -26.49
C VAL A 110 -0.36 10.88 -27.96
N CYS A 111 -0.14 9.78 -28.65
CA CYS A 111 0.24 9.76 -30.06
C CYS A 111 -0.85 9.11 -30.93
N VAL A 112 -1.07 9.68 -32.12
CA VAL A 112 -1.95 9.13 -33.16
C VAL A 112 -1.23 9.21 -34.49
N HIS A 113 -1.24 8.10 -35.23
CA HIS A 113 -0.59 7.97 -36.52
C HIS A 113 -1.09 9.07 -37.47
N PRO A 114 -0.21 9.80 -38.18
CA PRO A 114 -0.58 10.92 -39.04
C PRO A 114 -1.71 10.60 -40.04
N ASP A 115 -1.60 9.48 -40.75
CA ASP A 115 -2.59 9.03 -41.75
C ASP A 115 -3.95 8.59 -41.17
N HIS A 116 -4.04 8.44 -39.85
CA HIS A 116 -5.25 8.00 -39.15
C HIS A 116 -5.88 9.12 -38.30
N ARG A 117 -5.38 10.36 -38.43
CA ARG A 117 -5.98 11.53 -37.79
C ARG A 117 -7.37 11.81 -38.36
N GLY A 118 -8.27 12.35 -37.53
CA GLY A 118 -9.66 12.59 -37.90
C GLY A 118 -10.60 11.37 -37.77
N LEU A 119 -10.08 10.18 -37.44
CA LEU A 119 -10.86 8.96 -37.20
C LEU A 119 -11.31 8.79 -35.74
N HIS A 120 -11.36 9.87 -34.96
CA HIS A 120 -11.72 9.87 -33.52
C HIS A 120 -10.86 8.97 -32.61
N ILE A 121 -9.69 8.50 -33.06
CA ILE A 121 -8.77 7.66 -32.26
C ILE A 121 -8.30 8.38 -31.00
N GLY A 122 -7.92 9.66 -31.11
CA GLY A 122 -7.51 10.46 -29.96
C GLY A 122 -8.62 10.57 -28.89
N ALA A 123 -9.87 10.77 -29.32
CA ALA A 123 -11.02 10.84 -28.41
C ALA A 123 -11.24 9.51 -27.70
N ALA A 124 -11.12 8.39 -28.42
CA ALA A 124 -11.22 7.05 -27.86
C ALA A 124 -10.14 6.78 -26.79
N LEU A 125 -8.90 7.21 -27.05
CA LEU A 125 -7.79 7.08 -26.10
C LEU A 125 -7.97 7.96 -24.85
N TYR A 126 -8.46 9.19 -25.00
CA TYR A 126 -8.80 10.05 -23.86
C TYR A 126 -9.94 9.47 -23.03
N GLU A 127 -10.96 8.88 -23.66
CA GLU A 127 -12.02 8.20 -22.93
C GLU A 127 -11.50 6.98 -22.17
N ALA A 128 -10.62 6.18 -22.77
CA ALA A 128 -9.99 5.06 -22.07
C ALA A 128 -9.18 5.52 -20.85
N ARG A 129 -8.46 6.66 -20.94
CA ARG A 129 -7.77 7.26 -19.81
C ARG A 129 -8.75 7.76 -18.72
N ARG A 130 -9.88 8.37 -19.10
CA ARG A 130 -10.94 8.76 -18.14
C ARG A 130 -11.56 7.54 -17.46
N GLN A 131 -11.80 6.46 -18.20
CA GLN A 131 -12.27 5.18 -17.64
C GLN A 131 -11.26 4.58 -16.65
N LEU A 132 -9.96 4.61 -16.98
CA LEU A 132 -8.90 4.20 -16.07
C LEU A 132 -8.90 5.05 -14.78
N CYS A 133 -8.97 6.38 -14.91
CA CYS A 133 -9.06 7.30 -13.77
C CYS A 133 -10.26 6.98 -12.86
N ARG A 134 -11.44 6.74 -13.45
CA ARG A 134 -12.65 6.32 -12.73
C ARG A 134 -12.47 4.96 -12.03
N ARG A 135 -11.96 3.96 -12.76
CA ARG A 135 -11.73 2.60 -12.25
C ARG A 135 -10.78 2.58 -11.05
N LEU A 136 -9.76 3.43 -11.08
CA LEU A 136 -8.77 3.57 -10.00
C LEU A 136 -9.19 4.57 -8.92
N ASN A 137 -10.42 5.10 -8.98
CA ASN A 137 -10.96 6.14 -8.10
C ASN A 137 -9.98 7.31 -7.87
N LYS A 138 -9.36 7.80 -8.94
CA LYS A 138 -8.48 8.97 -8.87
C LYS A 138 -9.30 10.26 -8.93
N ARG A 139 -8.84 11.30 -8.23
CA ARG A 139 -9.54 12.58 -8.11
C ARG A 139 -9.62 13.30 -9.45
N ARG A 140 -8.53 13.23 -10.21
CA ARG A 140 -8.35 14.01 -11.43
C ARG A 140 -7.37 13.37 -12.40
N ILE A 141 -7.42 13.85 -13.64
CA ILE A 141 -6.34 13.71 -14.62
C ILE A 141 -5.68 15.08 -14.77
N LEU A 142 -4.35 15.12 -14.68
CA LEU A 142 -3.56 16.28 -15.10
C LEU A 142 -2.71 15.91 -16.30
N ALA A 143 -2.51 16.85 -17.22
CA ALA A 143 -1.58 16.68 -18.33
C ALA A 143 -1.01 18.04 -18.73
N GLY A 144 0.26 18.07 -19.10
CA GLY A 144 0.84 19.20 -19.79
C GLY A 144 0.91 18.94 -21.29
N GLY A 145 0.32 19.83 -22.10
CA GLY A 145 0.38 19.79 -23.56
C GLY A 145 1.19 20.96 -24.10
N ARG A 146 2.13 20.71 -25.02
CA ARG A 146 2.86 21.79 -25.71
C ARG A 146 1.89 22.81 -26.33
N LEU A 147 2.22 24.10 -26.26
CA LEU A 147 1.51 25.12 -27.03
C LEU A 147 1.93 25.01 -28.50
N TRP A 148 1.02 24.53 -29.34
CA TRP A 148 1.32 24.16 -30.71
C TRP A 148 1.70 25.39 -31.56
N ASN A 149 2.94 25.41 -32.06
CA ASN A 149 3.51 26.50 -32.88
C ASN A 149 3.42 27.89 -32.21
N TYR A 150 3.51 27.98 -30.88
CA TYR A 150 3.47 29.25 -30.17
C TYR A 150 4.59 30.23 -30.60
N GLU A 151 5.71 29.74 -31.14
CA GLU A 151 6.78 30.56 -31.73
C GLU A 151 6.27 31.58 -32.77
N GLU A 152 5.20 31.24 -33.52
CA GLU A 152 4.58 32.11 -34.53
C GLU A 152 3.82 33.30 -33.91
N HIS A 153 3.49 33.22 -32.61
CA HIS A 153 2.68 34.20 -31.87
C HIS A 153 3.48 34.97 -30.81
N ALA A 154 4.63 34.45 -30.37
CA ALA A 154 5.40 34.94 -29.23
C ALA A 154 5.88 36.40 -29.34
N THR A 155 5.94 36.97 -30.55
CA THR A 155 6.28 38.39 -30.76
C THR A 155 5.11 39.33 -30.50
N ARG A 156 3.87 38.82 -30.41
CA ARG A 156 2.63 39.61 -30.35
C ARG A 156 1.86 39.46 -29.04
N MET A 157 2.02 38.35 -28.34
CA MET A 157 1.30 38.04 -27.10
C MET A 157 2.14 37.12 -26.21
N ALA A 158 1.87 37.16 -24.90
CA ALA A 158 2.45 36.23 -23.94
C ALA A 158 1.83 34.82 -24.06
N ALA A 159 2.48 33.81 -23.49
CA ALA A 159 2.06 32.42 -23.62
C ALA A 159 0.73 32.17 -22.89
N GLU A 160 0.56 32.83 -21.74
CA GLU A 160 -0.67 32.86 -20.96
C GLU A 160 -1.83 33.46 -21.75
N GLU A 161 -1.60 34.60 -22.42
CA GLU A 161 -2.59 35.25 -23.26
C GLU A 161 -2.96 34.36 -24.46
N TYR A 162 -1.97 33.76 -25.12
CA TYR A 162 -2.20 32.80 -26.20
C TYR A 162 -3.09 31.64 -25.74
N ALA A 163 -2.74 30.97 -24.64
CA ALA A 163 -3.49 29.84 -24.13
C ALA A 163 -4.91 30.23 -23.71
N GLN A 164 -5.10 31.40 -23.12
CA GLN A 164 -6.42 31.94 -22.77
C GLN A 164 -7.28 32.19 -24.01
N ARG A 165 -6.72 32.81 -25.06
CA ARG A 165 -7.44 33.05 -26.32
C ARG A 165 -7.78 31.76 -27.07
N VAL A 166 -6.96 30.73 -26.93
CA VAL A 166 -7.31 29.37 -27.38
C VAL A 166 -8.47 28.81 -26.56
N ALA A 167 -8.44 29.00 -25.23
CA ALA A 167 -9.48 28.51 -24.33
C ALA A 167 -10.84 29.20 -24.55
N THR A 168 -10.86 30.48 -24.94
CA THR A 168 -12.08 31.22 -25.32
C THR A 168 -12.54 30.93 -26.75
N GLY A 169 -11.72 30.22 -27.54
CA GLY A 169 -12.03 29.85 -28.93
C GLY A 169 -11.71 30.94 -29.96
N GLU A 170 -11.04 32.03 -29.56
CA GLU A 170 -10.56 33.07 -30.48
C GLU A 170 -9.39 32.61 -31.35
N LEU A 171 -8.55 31.72 -30.80
CA LEU A 171 -7.44 31.09 -31.48
C LEU A 171 -7.63 29.58 -31.53
N LYS A 172 -6.93 28.94 -32.48
CA LYS A 172 -6.95 27.49 -32.66
C LYS A 172 -5.55 26.91 -32.47
N ASP A 173 -5.41 26.06 -31.47
CA ASP A 173 -4.22 25.26 -31.16
C ASP A 173 -4.58 23.78 -31.35
N LEU A 174 -3.75 23.02 -32.09
CA LEU A 174 -4.10 21.62 -32.39
C LEU A 174 -4.09 20.69 -31.17
N VAL A 175 -3.32 21.03 -30.13
CA VAL A 175 -3.19 20.25 -28.90
C VAL A 175 -4.20 20.76 -27.87
N LEU A 176 -4.12 22.03 -27.48
CA LEU A 176 -4.96 22.59 -26.42
C LEU A 176 -6.43 22.63 -26.82
N SER A 177 -6.79 23.08 -28.05
CA SER A 177 -8.20 23.06 -28.48
C SER A 177 -8.76 21.63 -28.57
N PHE A 178 -7.93 20.61 -28.78
CA PHE A 178 -8.37 19.21 -28.72
C PHE A 178 -8.63 18.77 -27.28
N GLN A 179 -7.71 19.03 -26.35
CA GLN A 179 -7.86 18.70 -24.93
C GLN A 179 -9.11 19.34 -24.31
N LEU A 180 -9.39 20.61 -24.64
CA LEU A 180 -10.58 21.31 -24.16
C LEU A 180 -11.88 20.67 -24.67
N ARG A 181 -11.92 20.23 -25.95
CA ARG A 181 -13.07 19.50 -26.50
C ARG A 181 -13.28 18.13 -25.85
N GLU A 182 -12.22 17.52 -25.34
CA GLU A 182 -12.26 16.29 -24.56
C GLU A 182 -12.69 16.51 -23.09
N GLY A 183 -13.14 17.72 -22.75
CA GLY A 183 -13.71 18.06 -21.45
C GLY A 183 -12.67 18.46 -20.39
N PHE A 184 -11.41 18.69 -20.79
CA PHE A 184 -10.41 19.25 -19.89
C PHE A 184 -10.59 20.77 -19.76
N VAL A 185 -10.10 21.32 -18.66
CA VAL A 185 -10.08 22.75 -18.38
C VAL A 185 -8.62 23.22 -18.32
N LEU A 186 -8.32 24.34 -18.98
CA LEU A 186 -7.03 25.02 -18.86
C LEU A 186 -6.86 25.55 -17.42
N ARG A 187 -5.82 25.11 -16.72
CA ARG A 187 -5.47 25.60 -15.38
C ARG A 187 -4.45 26.72 -15.42
N GLY A 188 -3.48 26.62 -16.33
CA GLY A 188 -2.42 27.61 -16.48
C GLY A 188 -1.42 27.24 -17.57
N VAL A 189 -0.34 28.02 -17.64
CA VAL A 189 0.80 27.78 -18.53
C VAL A 189 2.03 27.54 -17.67
N MET A 190 2.80 26.51 -18.03
CA MET A 190 4.03 26.11 -17.36
C MET A 190 5.23 26.49 -18.23
N PRO A 191 6.10 27.41 -17.79
CA PRO A 191 7.37 27.68 -18.47
C PRO A 191 8.33 26.51 -18.30
N ASN A 192 9.21 26.29 -19.28
CA ASN A 192 10.24 25.23 -19.24
C ASN A 192 9.68 23.82 -18.97
N TYR A 193 8.44 23.55 -19.37
CA TYR A 193 7.76 22.30 -19.09
C TYR A 193 8.36 21.13 -19.88
N LEU A 194 8.61 21.34 -21.17
CA LEU A 194 9.20 20.36 -22.09
C LEU A 194 10.17 21.09 -23.00
N ARG A 195 11.29 20.46 -23.37
CA ARG A 195 12.17 21.00 -24.40
C ARG A 195 11.51 20.85 -25.76
N ASP A 196 11.01 21.96 -26.30
CA ASP A 196 10.36 22.00 -27.62
C ASP A 196 10.50 23.42 -28.19
N PRO A 197 11.36 23.63 -29.20
CA PRO A 197 11.58 24.94 -29.79
C PRO A 197 10.29 25.61 -30.29
N LYS A 198 9.35 24.81 -30.83
CA LYS A 198 8.11 25.33 -31.44
C LYS A 198 7.13 25.93 -30.44
N SER A 199 7.17 25.44 -29.21
CA SER A 199 6.38 25.98 -28.10
C SER A 199 7.19 26.95 -27.23
N LEU A 200 8.46 27.23 -27.57
CA LEU A 200 9.39 27.97 -26.72
C LEU A 200 9.46 27.40 -25.29
N ASN A 201 9.39 26.07 -25.19
CA ASN A 201 9.33 25.29 -23.95
C ASN A 201 8.09 25.52 -23.05
N TYR A 202 7.04 26.18 -23.55
CA TYR A 202 5.81 26.38 -22.79
C TYR A 202 4.84 25.20 -22.95
N GLY A 203 4.29 24.75 -21.81
CA GLY A 203 3.22 23.76 -21.76
C GLY A 203 1.93 24.35 -21.19
N SER A 204 0.80 24.10 -21.84
CA SER A 204 -0.52 24.26 -21.22
C SER A 204 -0.74 23.17 -20.17
N LEU A 205 -1.10 23.55 -18.95
CA LEU A 205 -1.55 22.60 -17.93
C LEU A 205 -3.07 22.47 -18.01
N VAL A 206 -3.55 21.26 -18.27
CA VAL A 206 -4.98 20.95 -18.35
C VAL A 206 -5.40 19.94 -17.30
N GLU A 207 -6.61 20.10 -16.79
CA GLU A 207 -7.19 19.24 -15.76
C GLU A 207 -8.55 18.69 -16.19
N TRP A 208 -8.76 17.40 -15.94
CA TRP A 208 -10.09 16.79 -15.97
C TRP A 208 -10.42 16.26 -14.58
N LEU A 209 -11.47 16.80 -13.98
CA LEU A 209 -11.97 16.32 -12.68
C LEU A 209 -12.80 15.06 -12.89
N ASN A 210 -12.55 14.03 -12.07
CA ASN A 210 -13.32 12.80 -12.12
C ASN A 210 -14.66 13.01 -11.40
N PRO A 211 -15.81 13.06 -12.12
CA PRO A 211 -17.11 13.30 -11.49
C PRO A 211 -17.59 12.10 -10.64
N SER A 212 -17.00 10.93 -10.85
CA SER A 212 -17.29 9.71 -10.08
C SER A 212 -16.33 9.52 -8.91
N TYR A 213 -15.39 10.46 -8.70
CA TYR A 213 -14.47 10.38 -7.59
C TYR A 213 -15.23 10.38 -6.28
N LYS A 214 -15.08 9.30 -5.53
CA LYS A 214 -15.48 9.27 -4.14
C LYS A 214 -14.23 9.61 -3.36
N ALA A 215 -14.19 10.84 -2.84
CA ALA A 215 -13.21 11.19 -1.83
C ALA A 215 -13.21 10.06 -0.78
N PRO A 216 -12.03 9.57 -0.35
CA PRO A 216 -11.95 8.83 0.89
C PRO A 216 -12.79 9.61 1.89
N VAL A 217 -13.75 8.93 2.55
CA VAL A 217 -14.70 9.60 3.43
C VAL A 217 -13.89 10.48 4.37
N SER A 218 -14.02 11.80 4.21
CA SER A 218 -13.41 12.80 5.07
C SER A 218 -14.18 12.79 6.38
N GLY A 219 -13.87 11.76 7.16
CA GLY A 219 -13.91 11.74 8.59
C GLY A 219 -12.62 11.05 8.96
N ALA A 220 -11.93 11.56 9.99
CA ALA A 220 -10.73 10.95 10.54
C ALA A 220 -10.81 9.42 10.41
N ARG A 221 -9.91 8.79 9.64
CA ARG A 221 -9.83 7.32 9.52
C ARG A 221 -9.41 6.75 10.88
N LYS A 222 -10.31 6.78 11.85
CA LYS A 222 -10.04 6.32 13.21
C LYS A 222 -10.27 4.83 13.31
N ALA A 223 -9.29 4.08 13.76
CA ALA A 223 -9.45 2.69 14.12
C ALA A 223 -9.56 2.55 15.64
N ARG A 224 -10.57 1.83 16.13
CA ARG A 224 -10.70 1.48 17.53
C ARG A 224 -10.11 0.10 17.79
N ILE A 225 -9.14 0.03 18.68
CA ILE A 225 -8.41 -1.19 19.02
C ILE A 225 -8.74 -1.59 20.46
N ALA A 226 -9.05 -2.86 20.69
CA ALA A 226 -9.07 -3.49 22.00
C ALA A 226 -7.89 -4.46 22.15
N CYS A 227 -7.02 -4.22 23.13
CA CYS A 227 -5.96 -5.15 23.53
C CYS A 227 -6.40 -5.89 24.80
N VAL A 228 -6.51 -7.21 24.72
CA VAL A 228 -6.92 -8.04 25.86
C VAL A 228 -5.68 -8.52 26.61
N GLN A 229 -5.40 -7.90 27.76
CA GLN A 229 -4.45 -8.41 28.73
C GLN A 229 -5.10 -9.55 29.50
N TYR A 230 -4.79 -10.78 29.12
CA TYR A 230 -5.58 -11.95 29.47
C TYR A 230 -5.02 -12.67 30.70
N GLN A 231 -5.82 -12.85 31.75
CA GLN A 231 -5.38 -13.63 32.91
C GLN A 231 -5.54 -15.14 32.65
N MET A 232 -4.38 -15.80 32.56
CA MET A 232 -4.27 -17.24 32.47
C MET A 232 -4.79 -17.89 33.74
N ARG A 233 -5.73 -18.83 33.58
CA ARG A 233 -6.37 -19.58 34.67
C ARG A 233 -6.83 -20.94 34.18
N LYS A 234 -7.01 -21.88 35.12
CA LYS A 234 -7.45 -23.24 34.77
C LYS A 234 -8.86 -23.23 34.18
N VAL A 235 -9.06 -24.04 33.14
CA VAL A 235 -10.35 -24.40 32.55
C VAL A 235 -10.59 -25.89 32.69
N LYS A 236 -11.85 -26.29 32.90
CA LYS A 236 -12.24 -27.70 33.02
C LYS A 236 -12.73 -28.29 31.70
N SER A 237 -13.00 -27.42 30.73
CA SER A 237 -13.48 -27.82 29.42
C SER A 237 -13.18 -26.75 28.38
N PHE A 238 -13.20 -27.12 27.10
CA PHE A 238 -13.23 -26.14 26.02
C PHE A 238 -14.41 -25.16 26.12
N ALA A 239 -15.55 -25.58 26.67
CA ALA A 239 -16.70 -24.67 26.85
C ALA A 239 -16.40 -23.56 27.86
N ASP A 240 -15.56 -23.83 28.88
CA ASP A 240 -15.12 -22.82 29.84
C ASP A 240 -14.19 -21.80 29.17
N PHE A 241 -13.25 -22.29 28.37
CA PHE A 241 -12.39 -21.46 27.53
C PHE A 241 -13.20 -20.58 26.58
N GLU A 242 -14.17 -21.18 25.86
CA GLU A 242 -15.06 -20.48 24.94
C GLU A 242 -15.85 -19.37 25.65
N ARG A 243 -16.37 -19.61 26.87
CA ARG A 243 -17.05 -18.58 27.65
C ARG A 243 -16.13 -17.41 28.00
N GLN A 244 -14.89 -17.67 28.39
CA GLN A 244 -13.93 -16.61 28.72
C GLN A 244 -13.56 -15.78 27.49
N VAL A 245 -13.21 -16.41 26.37
CA VAL A 245 -12.89 -15.69 25.13
C VAL A 245 -14.10 -14.91 24.61
N THR A 246 -15.29 -15.51 24.64
CA THR A 246 -16.54 -14.85 24.22
C THR A 246 -16.83 -13.62 25.09
N TYR A 247 -16.56 -13.66 26.39
CA TYR A 247 -16.73 -12.51 27.28
C TYR A 247 -15.87 -11.34 26.83
N PHE A 248 -14.56 -11.52 26.65
CA PHE A 248 -13.66 -10.42 26.27
C PHE A 248 -13.93 -9.88 24.87
N VAL A 249 -14.24 -10.75 23.91
CA VAL A 249 -14.64 -10.33 22.57
C VAL A 249 -15.98 -9.59 22.60
N GLY A 250 -16.92 -10.03 23.45
CA GLY A 250 -18.20 -9.35 23.68
C GLY A 250 -18.02 -7.95 24.26
N VAL A 251 -17.17 -7.80 25.28
CA VAL A 251 -16.82 -6.49 25.85
C VAL A 251 -16.26 -5.57 24.76
N ALA A 252 -15.29 -6.04 23.96
CA ALA A 252 -14.75 -5.24 22.87
C ALA A 252 -15.82 -4.85 21.83
N ALA A 253 -16.76 -5.76 21.54
CA ALA A 253 -17.90 -5.48 20.66
C ALA A 253 -18.81 -4.38 21.19
N ASP A 254 -19.09 -4.37 22.50
CA ASP A 254 -19.94 -3.36 23.15
C ASP A 254 -19.34 -1.95 23.01
N TYR A 255 -18.01 -1.85 23.01
CA TYR A 255 -17.28 -0.62 22.74
C TYR A 255 -17.08 -0.31 21.25
N ARG A 256 -17.66 -1.11 20.34
CA ARG A 256 -17.61 -0.94 18.88
C ARG A 256 -16.19 -0.90 18.33
N THR A 257 -15.33 -1.80 18.82
CA THR A 257 -13.95 -1.90 18.34
C THR A 257 -13.89 -2.44 16.92
N ASP A 258 -13.03 -1.85 16.09
CA ASP A 258 -12.73 -2.38 14.75
C ASP A 258 -11.84 -3.64 14.85
N PHE A 259 -10.94 -3.64 15.83
CA PHE A 259 -9.94 -4.70 16.07
C PHE A 259 -9.93 -5.18 17.51
N VAL A 260 -9.82 -6.50 17.70
CA VAL A 260 -9.54 -7.12 19.00
C VAL A 260 -8.27 -7.95 18.92
N LEU A 261 -7.32 -7.70 19.81
CA LEU A 261 -6.07 -8.44 19.93
C LEU A 261 -6.10 -9.32 21.19
N LEU A 262 -6.03 -10.63 20.99
CA LEU A 262 -5.78 -11.61 22.05
C LEU A 262 -4.28 -11.97 22.13
N PRO A 263 -3.80 -12.47 23.28
CA PRO A 263 -2.39 -12.81 23.45
C PRO A 263 -1.87 -14.03 22.70
N GLU A 264 -0.55 -14.10 22.54
CA GLU A 264 0.14 -15.31 22.08
C GLU A 264 -0.21 -16.49 23.00
N PHE A 265 -0.42 -17.66 22.42
CA PHE A 265 -0.77 -18.89 23.16
C PHE A 265 -1.97 -18.74 24.12
N VAL A 266 -2.93 -17.84 23.87
CA VAL A 266 -4.15 -17.68 24.68
C VAL A 266 -4.88 -19.02 24.92
N SER A 267 -4.78 -19.94 23.97
CA SER A 267 -5.37 -21.28 24.03
C SER A 267 -4.70 -22.25 25.00
N VAL A 268 -3.50 -21.96 25.53
CA VAL A 268 -2.70 -22.94 26.29
C VAL A 268 -3.34 -23.36 27.60
N GLN A 269 -4.20 -22.53 28.18
CA GLN A 269 -5.04 -22.92 29.31
C GLN A 269 -5.88 -24.17 29.04
N LEU A 270 -6.21 -24.49 27.78
CA LEU A 270 -6.91 -25.73 27.43
C LEU A 270 -6.16 -26.98 27.91
N LEU A 271 -4.83 -26.91 28.11
CA LEU A 271 -4.06 -28.02 28.66
C LEU A 271 -4.35 -28.29 30.13
N SER A 272 -4.94 -27.36 30.88
CA SER A 272 -5.33 -27.61 32.27
C SER A 272 -6.51 -28.56 32.42
N GLN A 273 -7.20 -28.90 31.32
CA GLN A 273 -8.27 -29.90 31.30
C GLN A 273 -7.75 -31.31 30.99
N GLU A 274 -6.49 -31.42 30.56
CA GLU A 274 -5.84 -32.69 30.24
C GLU A 274 -5.12 -33.23 31.48
N ASP A 275 -4.77 -34.52 31.46
CA ASP A 275 -3.85 -35.09 32.43
C ASP A 275 -2.47 -34.42 32.34
N ALA A 276 -1.62 -34.60 33.35
CA ALA A 276 -0.27 -34.05 33.34
C ALA A 276 0.53 -34.59 32.14
N LEU A 277 0.82 -33.72 31.18
CA LEU A 277 1.58 -34.01 29.97
C LEU A 277 2.97 -33.39 30.07
N SER A 278 3.98 -34.00 29.41
CA SER A 278 5.23 -33.30 29.18
C SER A 278 5.00 -32.07 28.28
N PRO A 279 5.88 -31.04 28.30
CA PRO A 279 5.72 -29.86 27.45
C PRO A 279 5.53 -30.17 25.96
N VAL A 280 6.24 -31.18 25.42
CA VAL A 280 6.15 -31.61 24.02
C VAL A 280 4.81 -32.29 23.72
N GLU A 281 4.35 -33.17 24.61
CA GLU A 281 3.05 -33.84 24.45
C GLU A 281 1.90 -32.85 24.61
N GLY A 282 2.02 -31.94 25.58
CA GLY A 282 1.07 -30.86 25.82
C GLY A 282 0.88 -29.98 24.59
N ILE A 283 1.95 -29.46 23.99
CA ILE A 283 1.81 -28.59 22.82
C ILE A 283 1.25 -29.34 21.59
N ARG A 284 1.60 -30.61 21.40
CA ARG A 284 1.02 -31.46 20.35
C ARG A 284 -0.47 -31.73 20.61
N ARG A 285 -0.83 -31.97 21.86
CA ARG A 285 -2.23 -32.10 22.27
C ARG A 285 -2.99 -30.80 22.04
N LEU A 286 -2.39 -29.65 22.36
CA LEU A 286 -2.99 -28.34 22.12
C LEU A 286 -3.28 -28.14 20.64
N ALA A 287 -2.37 -28.51 19.75
CA ALA A 287 -2.56 -28.39 18.29
C ALA A 287 -3.79 -29.15 17.76
N THR A 288 -4.26 -30.19 18.47
CA THR A 288 -5.50 -30.89 18.10
C THR A 288 -6.77 -30.05 18.28
N TYR A 289 -6.68 -28.93 19.00
CA TYR A 289 -7.79 -27.99 19.20
C TYR A 289 -7.94 -26.95 18.08
N GLU A 290 -7.03 -26.91 17.09
CA GLU A 290 -6.99 -25.89 16.02
C GLU A 290 -8.36 -25.64 15.39
N LYS A 291 -9.06 -26.70 14.99
CA LYS A 291 -10.38 -26.57 14.34
C LYS A 291 -11.41 -25.94 15.28
N ARG A 292 -11.48 -26.38 16.53
CA ARG A 292 -12.44 -25.85 17.51
C ARG A 292 -12.13 -24.39 17.84
N PHE A 293 -10.84 -24.07 17.96
CA PHE A 293 -10.36 -22.71 18.20
C PHE A 293 -10.73 -21.78 17.04
N THR A 294 -10.35 -22.13 15.81
CA THR A 294 -10.66 -21.31 14.62
C THR A 294 -12.16 -21.20 14.35
N ASP A 295 -12.94 -22.26 14.58
CA ASP A 295 -14.40 -22.20 14.47
C ASP A 295 -15.03 -21.26 15.51
N LEU A 296 -14.51 -21.21 16.74
CA LEU A 296 -14.93 -20.25 17.76
C LEU A 296 -14.67 -18.81 17.30
N ILE A 297 -13.43 -18.51 16.92
CA ILE A 297 -13.04 -17.18 16.48
C ILE A 297 -13.86 -16.73 15.27
N ARG A 298 -14.09 -17.62 14.29
CA ARG A 298 -14.94 -17.33 13.13
C ARG A 298 -16.36 -16.95 13.54
N ARG A 299 -16.97 -17.71 14.46
CA ARG A 299 -18.31 -17.40 14.97
C ARG A 299 -18.37 -16.03 15.65
N LEU A 300 -17.35 -15.69 16.45
CA LEU A 300 -17.31 -14.40 17.15
C LEU A 300 -17.08 -13.22 16.18
N ALA A 301 -16.13 -13.33 15.25
CA ALA A 301 -15.83 -12.29 14.27
C ALA A 301 -17.05 -11.98 13.39
N THR A 302 -17.71 -13.02 12.87
CA THR A 302 -18.92 -12.88 12.04
C THR A 302 -20.12 -12.35 12.82
N ARG A 303 -20.34 -12.84 14.05
CA ARG A 303 -21.44 -12.37 14.91
C ARG A 303 -21.33 -10.88 15.22
N HIS A 304 -20.12 -10.40 15.52
CA HIS A 304 -19.90 -9.02 15.94
C HIS A 304 -19.46 -8.08 14.82
N GLY A 305 -19.23 -8.60 13.60
CA GLY A 305 -18.79 -7.80 12.46
C GLY A 305 -17.41 -7.14 12.65
N MET A 306 -16.52 -7.78 13.42
CA MET A 306 -15.22 -7.21 13.83
C MET A 306 -14.04 -8.04 13.32
N THR A 307 -12.86 -7.41 13.23
CA THR A 307 -11.61 -8.14 12.94
C THR A 307 -11.00 -8.63 14.25
N ILE A 308 -10.78 -9.95 14.36
CA ILE A 308 -10.17 -10.56 15.55
C ILE A 308 -8.76 -11.06 15.22
N ILE A 309 -7.75 -10.45 15.83
CA ILE A 309 -6.40 -11.00 15.92
C ILE A 309 -6.40 -11.93 17.13
N ALA A 310 -6.66 -13.21 16.87
CA ALA A 310 -7.00 -14.19 17.90
C ALA A 310 -5.81 -14.70 18.71
N GLY A 311 -4.74 -13.90 18.82
CA GLY A 311 -3.52 -14.37 19.43
C GLY A 311 -2.90 -15.48 18.60
N SER A 312 -2.34 -16.49 19.26
CA SER A 312 -1.74 -17.63 18.56
C SER A 312 -2.07 -18.99 19.13
N HIS A 313 -1.90 -20.01 18.29
CA HIS A 313 -2.14 -21.42 18.59
C HIS A 313 -1.07 -22.29 17.90
N PRO A 314 -0.61 -23.39 18.51
CA PRO A 314 0.26 -24.34 17.82
C PRO A 314 -0.51 -25.08 16.74
N VAL A 315 0.12 -25.28 15.59
CA VAL A 315 -0.53 -25.86 14.41
C VAL A 315 0.38 -26.92 13.80
N ALA A 316 -0.20 -28.07 13.47
CA ALA A 316 0.53 -29.15 12.81
C ALA A 316 0.79 -28.86 11.33
N ARG A 317 2.04 -29.09 10.90
CA ARG A 317 2.52 -28.98 9.51
C ARG A 317 3.42 -30.15 9.21
N GLY A 318 2.80 -31.27 8.82
CA GLY A 318 3.48 -32.56 8.76
C GLY A 318 3.97 -32.97 10.15
N ASP A 319 5.24 -33.33 10.26
CA ASP A 319 5.84 -33.78 11.53
C ASP A 319 6.20 -32.63 12.49
N LYS A 320 6.17 -31.39 11.99
CA LYS A 320 6.55 -30.18 12.72
C LYS A 320 5.33 -29.43 13.24
N LEU A 321 5.56 -28.65 14.31
CA LEU A 321 4.60 -27.67 14.80
C LEU A 321 5.05 -26.25 14.43
N GLN A 322 4.10 -25.37 14.19
CA GLN A 322 4.30 -23.93 14.03
C GLN A 322 3.42 -23.18 15.01
N ASN A 323 3.93 -22.09 15.58
CA ASN A 323 3.13 -21.14 16.34
C ASN A 323 2.47 -20.18 15.33
N VAL A 324 1.13 -20.18 15.24
CA VAL A 324 0.41 -19.44 14.19
C VAL A 324 -0.56 -18.48 14.84
N ALA A 325 -0.47 -17.20 14.47
CA ALA A 325 -1.50 -16.22 14.78
C ALA A 325 -2.61 -16.28 13.75
N PHE A 326 -3.86 -16.26 14.22
CA PHE A 326 -5.03 -16.28 13.35
C PHE A 326 -5.70 -14.91 13.34
N VAL A 327 -5.81 -14.31 12.17
CA VAL A 327 -6.60 -13.10 11.94
C VAL A 327 -7.90 -13.51 11.27
N CYS A 328 -9.02 -13.29 11.93
CA CYS A 328 -10.34 -13.54 11.37
C CYS A 328 -11.02 -12.22 11.01
N LEU A 329 -11.40 -12.08 9.74
CA LEU A 329 -12.11 -10.92 9.23
C LEU A 329 -13.63 -11.02 9.56
N PRO A 330 -14.36 -9.89 9.54
CA PRO A 330 -15.83 -9.89 9.71
C PRO A 330 -16.57 -10.81 8.74
N SER A 331 -15.99 -11.07 7.55
CA SER A 331 -16.51 -12.01 6.55
C SER A 331 -16.46 -13.47 6.98
N GLY A 332 -15.70 -13.80 8.03
CA GLY A 332 -15.40 -15.17 8.46
C GLY A 332 -14.18 -15.79 7.78
N GLU A 333 -13.53 -15.06 6.87
CA GLU A 333 -12.21 -15.42 6.34
C GLU A 333 -11.18 -15.47 7.48
N ILE A 334 -10.29 -16.46 7.44
CA ILE A 334 -9.20 -16.61 8.40
C ILE A 334 -7.88 -16.61 7.65
N VAL A 335 -6.99 -15.69 8.05
CA VAL A 335 -5.60 -15.64 7.60
C VAL A 335 -4.71 -16.12 8.74
N GLY A 336 -3.90 -17.15 8.47
CA GLY A 336 -2.86 -17.60 9.38
C GLY A 336 -1.53 -16.90 9.08
N GLN A 337 -0.92 -16.31 10.11
CA GLN A 337 0.42 -15.74 10.09
C GLN A 337 1.32 -16.57 11.03
N PRO A 338 2.22 -17.42 10.50
CA PRO A 338 3.14 -18.18 11.34
C PRO A 338 4.19 -17.27 11.97
N LYS A 339 4.64 -17.62 13.18
CA LYS A 339 5.80 -17.01 13.84
C LYS A 339 7.05 -17.34 13.04
N LEU A 340 7.86 -16.35 12.71
CA LEU A 340 9.06 -16.54 11.90
C LEU A 340 10.23 -16.94 12.78
N HIS A 341 10.44 -16.18 13.85
CA HIS A 341 11.56 -16.30 14.76
C HIS A 341 11.12 -17.06 16.01
N ILE A 342 11.55 -18.32 16.12
CA ILE A 342 11.23 -19.16 17.26
C ILE A 342 12.24 -18.95 18.38
N THR A 343 11.73 -18.69 19.59
CA THR A 343 12.57 -18.52 20.77
C THR A 343 13.32 -19.82 21.12
N PRO A 344 14.47 -19.74 21.81
CA PRO A 344 15.18 -20.94 22.27
C PRO A 344 14.30 -21.86 23.13
N ASN A 345 13.40 -21.30 23.94
CA ASN A 345 12.49 -22.07 24.80
C ASN A 345 11.48 -22.88 23.98
N GLU A 346 10.76 -22.22 23.06
CA GLU A 346 9.79 -22.88 22.16
C GLU A 346 10.44 -23.98 21.32
N ARG A 347 11.67 -23.76 20.82
CA ARG A 347 12.40 -24.75 20.03
C ARG A 347 12.79 -25.96 20.89
N ARG A 348 13.33 -25.71 22.08
CA ARG A 348 13.90 -26.74 22.95
C ARG A 348 12.83 -27.62 23.60
N TRP A 349 11.74 -27.01 24.10
CA TRP A 349 10.77 -27.70 24.95
C TRP A 349 9.45 -28.01 24.24
N TRP A 350 9.13 -27.30 23.16
CA TRP A 350 7.89 -27.52 22.40
C TRP A 350 8.15 -28.03 20.97
N GLY A 351 9.40 -28.04 20.51
CA GLY A 351 9.74 -28.51 19.15
C GLY A 351 9.12 -27.68 18.03
N ILE A 352 8.81 -26.40 18.30
CA ILE A 352 8.20 -25.50 17.32
C ILE A 352 9.25 -25.05 16.29
N SER A 353 8.82 -24.96 15.04
CA SER A 353 9.60 -24.49 13.90
C SER A 353 9.05 -23.17 13.35
N GLY A 354 9.93 -22.38 12.74
CA GLY A 354 9.57 -21.09 12.14
C GLY A 354 8.76 -21.24 10.87
N GLY A 355 7.92 -20.25 10.60
CA GLY A 355 7.24 -20.04 9.32
C GLY A 355 8.17 -19.50 8.24
N HIS A 356 7.67 -19.53 7.00
CA HIS A 356 8.37 -19.01 5.82
C HIS A 356 7.53 -17.99 5.05
N THR A 357 6.46 -17.47 5.66
CA THR A 357 5.55 -16.51 5.03
C THR A 357 5.29 -15.35 5.96
N LEU A 358 5.30 -14.14 5.42
CA LEU A 358 4.94 -12.90 6.09
C LEU A 358 4.16 -12.07 5.08
N ARG A 359 3.01 -11.53 5.48
CA ARG A 359 2.21 -10.68 4.59
C ARG A 359 1.44 -9.63 5.37
N ALA A 360 1.27 -8.48 4.73
CA ALA A 360 0.26 -7.53 5.17
C ALA A 360 -1.13 -8.09 4.85
N ILE A 361 -2.10 -7.80 5.71
CA ILE A 361 -3.46 -8.34 5.64
C ILE A 361 -4.41 -7.17 5.42
N ASP A 362 -5.18 -7.23 4.33
CA ASP A 362 -6.23 -6.27 4.06
C ASP A 362 -7.43 -6.54 4.97
N THR A 363 -7.87 -5.51 5.68
CA THR A 363 -9.07 -5.54 6.52
C THR A 363 -10.03 -4.44 6.06
N PRO A 364 -11.31 -4.47 6.45
CA PRO A 364 -12.25 -3.40 6.08
C PRO A 364 -11.81 -2.01 6.52
N LYS A 365 -10.98 -1.90 7.58
CA LYS A 365 -10.61 -0.62 8.18
C LYS A 365 -9.28 -0.07 7.67
N CYS A 366 -8.27 -0.93 7.60
CA CYS A 366 -6.92 -0.59 7.17
C CYS A 366 -6.12 -1.84 6.85
N ARG A 367 -4.96 -1.68 6.23
CA ARG A 367 -4.02 -2.79 6.07
C ARG A 367 -3.23 -2.98 7.35
N ILE A 368 -3.11 -4.23 7.81
CA ILE A 368 -2.48 -4.56 9.09
C ILE A 368 -1.32 -5.56 8.90
N GLY A 369 -0.45 -5.64 9.90
CA GLY A 369 0.55 -6.69 10.02
C GLY A 369 0.42 -7.42 11.36
N VAL A 370 0.93 -8.65 11.44
CA VAL A 370 1.04 -9.39 12.71
C VAL A 370 2.45 -9.93 12.86
N LEU A 371 3.10 -9.62 13.97
CA LEU A 371 4.40 -10.18 14.37
C LEU A 371 4.25 -10.78 15.76
N ILE A 372 4.52 -12.08 15.90
CA ILE A 372 4.25 -12.79 17.15
C ILE A 372 5.44 -12.65 18.08
N CYS A 373 5.26 -11.94 19.19
CA CYS A 373 6.21 -11.87 20.29
C CYS A 373 7.63 -11.55 19.80
N TYR A 374 8.52 -12.53 19.83
CA TYR A 374 9.92 -12.44 19.41
C TYR A 374 10.12 -11.89 17.99
N ASP A 375 9.15 -12.06 17.08
CA ASP A 375 9.21 -11.49 15.73
C ASP A 375 9.36 -9.96 15.75
N VAL A 376 8.78 -9.26 16.73
CA VAL A 376 8.89 -7.80 16.83
C VAL A 376 10.30 -7.35 17.22
N GLU A 377 11.20 -8.24 17.65
CA GLU A 377 12.59 -7.89 17.93
C GLU A 377 13.42 -7.71 16.65
N PHE A 378 12.93 -8.16 15.48
CA PHE A 378 13.66 -8.16 14.20
C PHE A 378 13.19 -7.05 13.24
N PRO A 379 13.97 -5.98 13.00
CA PRO A 379 13.52 -4.76 12.30
C PRO A 379 13.03 -5.00 10.88
N GLU A 380 13.63 -5.96 10.17
CA GLU A 380 13.36 -6.27 8.78
C GLU A 380 11.92 -6.74 8.58
N ALA A 381 11.37 -7.53 9.50
CA ALA A 381 10.02 -8.06 9.39
C ALA A 381 8.96 -6.95 9.48
N CYS A 382 9.14 -6.01 10.41
CA CYS A 382 8.25 -4.86 10.51
C CYS A 382 8.42 -3.91 9.33
N ARG A 383 9.67 -3.67 8.90
CA ARG A 383 9.94 -2.84 7.73
C ARG A 383 9.27 -3.40 6.49
N TYR A 384 9.37 -4.71 6.28
CA TYR A 384 8.70 -5.41 5.19
C TYR A 384 7.19 -5.18 5.21
N LEU A 385 6.52 -5.43 6.34
CA LEU A 385 5.07 -5.21 6.47
C LEU A 385 4.68 -3.75 6.24
N ALA A 386 5.48 -2.81 6.76
CA ALA A 386 5.23 -1.39 6.60
C ALA A 386 5.45 -0.93 5.15
N ASP A 387 6.40 -1.50 4.42
CA ASP A 387 6.63 -1.24 2.98
C ASP A 387 5.50 -1.84 2.11
N GLN A 388 4.88 -2.94 2.57
CA GLN A 388 3.65 -3.49 2.00
C GLN A 388 2.38 -2.68 2.35
N GLY A 389 2.53 -1.58 3.10
CA GLY A 389 1.45 -0.64 3.41
C GLY A 389 0.70 -0.92 4.70
N ALA A 390 1.23 -1.74 5.61
CA ALA A 390 0.63 -1.88 6.94
C ALA A 390 0.59 -0.53 7.69
N GLU A 391 -0.55 -0.23 8.29
CA GLU A 391 -0.80 1.00 9.07
C GLU A 391 -0.82 0.70 10.57
N ILE A 392 -1.22 -0.51 10.94
CA ILE A 392 -1.22 -1.01 12.32
C ILE A 392 -0.50 -2.37 12.35
N LEU A 393 0.45 -2.51 13.26
CA LEU A 393 1.09 -3.79 13.58
C LEU A 393 0.49 -4.34 14.89
N PHE A 394 0.03 -5.58 14.87
CA PHE A 394 -0.43 -6.30 16.06
C PHE A 394 0.64 -7.27 16.55
N VAL A 395 0.91 -7.23 17.85
CA VAL A 395 1.96 -8.00 18.50
C VAL A 395 1.36 -8.78 19.67
N PRO A 396 0.80 -9.98 19.42
CA PRO A 396 0.45 -10.90 20.49
C PRO A 396 1.74 -11.43 21.12
N PHE A 397 1.84 -11.44 22.44
CA PHE A 397 3.04 -11.91 23.13
C PHE A 397 2.76 -12.76 24.38
N CYS A 398 3.71 -13.60 24.75
CA CYS A 398 3.72 -14.38 25.97
C CYS A 398 5.13 -14.36 26.55
N THR A 399 5.28 -13.76 27.74
CA THR A 399 6.58 -13.60 28.41
C THR A 399 6.46 -13.89 29.89
N ASP A 400 7.48 -14.49 30.49
CA ASP A 400 7.42 -14.96 31.89
C ASP A 400 7.76 -13.85 32.91
N ASN A 401 8.52 -12.84 32.48
CA ASN A 401 9.02 -11.77 33.35
C ASN A 401 9.12 -10.42 32.64
N ARG A 402 9.35 -9.39 33.46
CA ARG A 402 9.44 -8.01 33.00
C ARG A 402 10.56 -7.78 31.99
N GLN A 403 11.74 -8.39 32.16
CA GLN A 403 12.85 -8.21 31.23
C GLN A 403 12.52 -8.77 29.84
N GLY A 404 11.81 -9.90 29.78
CA GLY A 404 11.26 -10.47 28.54
C GLY A 404 10.30 -9.51 27.87
N TYR A 405 9.31 -9.03 28.63
CA TYR A 405 8.34 -8.04 28.15
C TYR A 405 9.00 -6.76 27.63
N LEU A 406 9.98 -6.21 28.35
CA LEU A 406 10.63 -4.95 27.96
C LEU A 406 11.35 -5.03 26.61
N ARG A 407 11.89 -6.20 26.24
CA ARG A 407 12.45 -6.37 24.88
C ARG A 407 11.37 -6.23 23.82
N VAL A 408 10.26 -6.95 23.98
CA VAL A 408 9.11 -6.87 23.07
C VAL A 408 8.59 -5.43 23.01
N ARG A 409 8.36 -4.81 24.18
CA ARG A 409 7.80 -3.45 24.32
C ARG A 409 8.67 -2.37 23.70
N TYR A 410 9.98 -2.38 23.93
CA TYR A 410 10.87 -1.36 23.40
C TYR A 410 11.15 -1.55 21.92
N CYS A 411 11.29 -2.79 21.44
CA CYS A 411 11.38 -3.03 20.01
C CYS A 411 10.09 -2.62 19.30
N ALA A 412 8.91 -2.93 19.84
CA ALA A 412 7.63 -2.47 19.33
C ALA A 412 7.52 -0.94 19.27
N GLN A 413 8.02 -0.22 20.29
CA GLN A 413 8.07 1.25 20.26
C GLN A 413 8.96 1.75 19.10
N ALA A 414 10.16 1.18 18.96
CA ALA A 414 11.05 1.52 17.86
C ALA A 414 10.37 1.28 16.51
N ARG A 415 9.61 0.18 16.37
CA ARG A 415 8.84 -0.13 15.15
C ARG A 415 7.75 0.87 14.84
N ALA A 416 7.03 1.37 15.85
CA ALA A 416 6.04 2.42 15.66
C ALA A 416 6.67 3.69 15.08
N ILE A 417 7.83 4.08 15.64
CA ILE A 417 8.54 5.31 15.27
C ILE A 417 9.20 5.19 13.89
N GLU A 418 10.09 4.22 13.69
CA GLU A 418 10.95 4.16 12.49
C GLU A 418 10.16 3.82 11.22
N ASN A 419 9.02 3.13 11.35
CA ASN A 419 8.16 2.76 10.24
C ASN A 419 6.97 3.70 10.06
N GLN A 420 6.78 4.65 10.99
CA GLN A 420 5.60 5.50 11.09
C GLN A 420 4.32 4.67 10.95
N ILE A 421 4.10 3.75 11.90
CA ILE A 421 2.91 2.89 12.03
C ILE A 421 2.42 2.89 13.49
N TYR A 422 1.18 2.53 13.73
CA TYR A 422 0.73 2.18 15.08
C TYR A 422 1.15 0.75 15.44
N VAL A 423 1.42 0.49 16.73
CA VAL A 423 1.73 -0.87 17.22
C VAL A 423 0.88 -1.19 18.43
N ALA A 424 0.10 -2.28 18.37
CA ALA A 424 -0.76 -2.75 19.46
C ALA A 424 -0.20 -4.05 20.05
N LEU A 425 -0.03 -4.08 21.38
CA LEU A 425 0.54 -5.19 22.13
C LEU A 425 -0.50 -5.74 23.12
N ALA A 426 -0.64 -7.07 23.15
CA ALA A 426 -1.42 -7.74 24.18
C ALA A 426 -0.76 -9.06 24.58
N GLY A 427 -0.72 -9.31 25.90
CA GLY A 427 -0.05 -10.47 26.46
C GLY A 427 -0.82 -11.11 27.61
N ASN A 428 -0.35 -12.28 28.02
CA ASN A 428 -0.91 -13.01 29.15
C ASN A 428 -0.39 -12.45 30.48
N VAL A 429 -1.20 -12.60 31.53
CA VAL A 429 -0.85 -12.33 32.93
C VAL A 429 -1.31 -13.51 33.79
N GLY A 430 -0.86 -13.57 35.04
CA GLY A 430 -1.20 -14.66 35.95
C GLY A 430 -0.48 -15.98 35.64
N ASN A 431 -0.91 -17.07 36.27
CA ASN A 431 -0.14 -18.30 36.41
C ASN A 431 -0.96 -19.55 36.06
N LEU A 432 -0.32 -20.56 35.46
CA LEU A 432 -0.89 -21.88 35.19
C LEU A 432 -0.02 -22.99 35.82
N PRO A 433 -0.12 -23.21 37.14
CA PRO A 433 0.83 -24.07 37.87
C PRO A 433 0.83 -25.55 37.46
N ASP A 434 -0.19 -26.03 36.74
CA ASP A 434 -0.31 -27.44 36.32
C ASP A 434 0.09 -27.65 34.85
N VAL A 435 0.46 -26.59 34.12
CA VAL A 435 0.85 -26.65 32.71
C VAL A 435 2.35 -26.37 32.63
N GLY A 436 3.15 -27.43 32.46
CA GLY A 436 4.60 -27.31 32.45
C GLY A 436 5.12 -26.37 31.37
N ASN A 437 6.16 -25.59 31.70
CA ASN A 437 6.82 -24.60 30.84
C ASN A 437 5.96 -23.35 30.53
N LEU A 438 4.96 -23.05 31.37
CA LEU A 438 4.10 -21.85 31.31
C LEU A 438 3.63 -21.40 32.71
N ASP A 439 4.53 -21.50 33.68
CA ASP A 439 4.20 -21.39 35.11
C ASP A 439 3.78 -19.98 35.52
N ILE A 440 4.42 -18.94 34.95
CA ILE A 440 4.19 -17.53 35.25
C ILE A 440 4.12 -16.70 33.96
N ASN A 441 3.33 -15.63 33.97
CA ASN A 441 3.25 -14.68 32.87
C ASN A 441 3.38 -13.24 33.37
N TYR A 442 4.07 -12.43 32.60
CA TYR A 442 4.17 -10.99 32.75
C TYR A 442 3.60 -10.32 31.50
N GLY A 443 2.70 -9.36 31.71
CA GLY A 443 2.05 -8.62 30.63
C GLY A 443 1.74 -7.18 31.01
N GLN A 444 1.89 -6.29 30.04
CA GLN A 444 1.40 -4.93 30.08
C GLN A 444 0.97 -4.52 28.66
N ALA A 445 -0.33 -4.58 28.37
CA ALA A 445 -0.90 -4.23 27.08
C ALA A 445 -0.71 -2.74 26.79
N ALA A 446 -0.47 -2.39 25.53
CA ALA A 446 -0.24 -1.02 25.12
C ALA A 446 -0.60 -0.79 23.65
N VAL A 447 -0.92 0.46 23.31
CA VAL A 447 -1.04 0.95 21.94
C VAL A 447 -0.04 2.09 21.77
N LEU A 448 0.91 1.90 20.87
CA LEU A 448 2.06 2.76 20.65
C LEU A 448 1.88 3.54 19.35
N THR A 449 2.37 4.78 19.35
CA THR A 449 2.27 5.70 18.23
C THR A 449 3.66 6.04 17.69
N PRO A 450 3.76 6.61 16.48
CA PRO A 450 4.91 7.41 16.12
C PRO A 450 5.07 8.60 17.09
N CYS A 451 6.24 9.26 17.04
CA CYS A 451 6.55 10.41 17.87
C CYS A 451 6.62 11.68 17.01
N ASP A 452 5.53 12.43 16.98
CA ASP A 452 5.42 13.74 16.31
C ASP A 452 4.24 14.52 16.92
N PHE A 453 4.06 15.80 16.58
CA PHE A 453 3.04 16.67 17.18
C PHE A 453 1.59 16.16 17.07
N ALA A 454 1.29 15.40 16.02
CA ALA A 454 -0.05 14.82 15.81
C ALA A 454 -0.35 13.65 16.78
N PHE A 455 0.67 13.07 17.42
CA PHE A 455 0.52 11.87 18.25
C PHE A 455 0.63 12.17 19.75
N ALA A 456 0.43 11.13 20.57
CA ALA A 456 0.60 11.23 22.01
C ALA A 456 2.03 11.66 22.37
N ARG A 457 2.15 12.58 23.34
CA ARG A 457 3.42 13.20 23.76
C ARG A 457 4.54 12.17 24.00
N ASP A 458 4.19 11.06 24.65
CA ASP A 458 5.16 10.05 25.09
C ASP A 458 5.27 8.87 24.11
N GLY A 459 4.66 8.97 22.92
CA GLY A 459 4.63 7.89 21.94
C GLY A 459 3.73 6.70 22.34
N ILE A 460 2.85 6.90 23.32
CA ILE A 460 1.99 5.89 23.93
C ILE A 460 0.55 6.44 23.91
N ALA A 461 -0.31 5.86 23.08
CA ALA A 461 -1.72 6.25 23.02
C ALA A 461 -2.50 5.70 24.22
N ALA A 462 -2.17 4.48 24.66
CA ALA A 462 -2.79 3.85 25.81
C ALA A 462 -1.86 2.75 26.38
N GLU A 463 -1.91 2.52 27.69
CA GLU A 463 -1.15 1.48 28.38
C GLU A 463 -1.97 0.96 29.58
N ALA A 464 -1.98 -0.35 29.79
CA ALA A 464 -2.62 -0.97 30.95
C ALA A 464 -1.69 -0.99 32.17
N ASP A 465 -2.25 -1.24 33.35
CA ASP A 465 -1.44 -1.62 34.51
C ASP A 465 -0.77 -2.98 34.25
N SER A 466 0.46 -3.14 34.73
CA SER A 466 1.18 -4.40 34.58
C SER A 466 0.56 -5.52 35.42
N ASN A 467 0.41 -6.70 34.82
CA ASN A 467 -0.09 -7.94 35.44
C ASN A 467 -1.55 -7.94 35.93
N GLU A 468 -2.34 -6.94 35.56
CA GLU A 468 -3.76 -6.85 35.91
C GLU A 468 -4.66 -7.18 34.71
N GLU A 469 -5.63 -8.07 34.87
CA GLU A 469 -6.54 -8.41 33.78
C GLU A 469 -7.29 -7.18 33.27
N THR A 470 -7.14 -6.85 31.99
CA THR A 470 -7.62 -5.58 31.43
C THR A 470 -8.02 -5.73 29.96
N VAL A 471 -9.09 -5.05 29.55
CA VAL A 471 -9.37 -4.75 28.14
C VAL A 471 -9.03 -3.29 27.89
N LEU A 472 -7.87 -3.05 27.29
CA LEU A 472 -7.42 -1.70 26.94
C LEU A 472 -8.07 -1.27 25.64
N ILE A 473 -8.80 -0.16 25.63
CA ILE A 473 -9.49 0.36 24.44
C ILE A 473 -8.90 1.69 24.05
N CYS A 474 -8.52 1.83 22.77
CA CYS A 474 -7.85 3.02 22.26
C CYS A 474 -8.32 3.32 20.83
N ASP A 475 -8.60 4.60 20.57
CA ASP A 475 -8.81 5.10 19.21
C ASP A 475 -7.47 5.62 18.67
N VAL A 476 -7.11 5.20 17.46
CA VAL A 476 -5.95 5.72 16.73
C VAL A 476 -6.39 6.38 15.44
N ASP A 477 -5.73 7.46 15.03
CA ASP A 477 -6.09 8.21 13.83
C ASP A 477 -5.14 7.87 12.68
N LEU A 478 -5.64 7.19 11.66
CA LEU A 478 -4.82 6.79 10.51
C LEU A 478 -4.54 7.99 9.60
N ASP A 479 -5.32 9.06 9.64
CA ASP A 479 -5.03 10.24 8.81
C ASP A 479 -3.84 11.01 9.38
N ASP A 480 -3.72 11.11 10.70
CA ASP A 480 -2.52 11.66 11.37
C ASP A 480 -1.26 10.85 10.98
N LEU A 481 -1.41 9.53 10.84
CA LEU A 481 -0.34 8.65 10.38
C LEU A 481 0.14 8.98 8.96
N HIS A 482 -0.80 9.23 8.03
CA HIS A 482 -0.44 9.59 6.66
C HIS A 482 0.10 11.00 6.57
N ALA A 483 -0.47 11.95 7.32
CA ALA A 483 0.04 13.31 7.40
C ALA A 483 1.49 13.35 7.90
N SER A 484 1.84 12.60 8.95
CA SER A 484 3.21 12.55 9.47
C SER A 484 4.22 11.95 8.49
N ARG A 485 3.77 11.09 7.56
CA ARG A 485 4.64 10.48 6.55
C ARG A 485 4.99 11.46 5.43
N SER A 486 4.15 12.47 5.20
CA SER A 486 4.30 13.45 4.13
C SER A 486 4.91 14.78 4.60
N ASP A 487 4.50 15.28 5.76
CA ASP A 487 4.82 16.63 6.26
C ASP A 487 5.08 16.63 7.77
N GLY A 488 5.51 15.49 8.32
CA GLY A 488 5.95 15.39 9.71
C GLY A 488 7.23 16.19 9.96
N THR A 489 7.57 16.43 11.24
CA THR A 489 8.83 17.10 11.61
C THR A 489 10.06 16.33 11.10
N VAL A 490 9.92 15.02 10.93
CA VAL A 490 10.84 14.13 10.23
C VAL A 490 10.06 13.13 9.38
N THR A 491 10.64 12.70 8.25
CA THR A 491 10.00 11.78 7.31
C THR A 491 10.84 10.53 7.06
N PRO A 492 11.14 9.71 8.09
CA PRO A 492 12.09 8.59 8.00
C PRO A 492 11.73 7.53 6.96
N ARG A 493 10.48 7.47 6.49
CA ARG A 493 10.10 6.63 5.35
C ARG A 493 10.53 7.21 4.00
N LEU A 494 10.36 8.52 3.80
CA LEU A 494 10.77 9.23 2.59
C LEU A 494 12.30 9.39 2.54
N ASP A 495 12.93 9.62 3.68
CA ASP A 495 14.37 9.91 3.78
C ASP A 495 15.27 8.66 3.72
N ARG A 496 14.70 7.48 3.41
CA ARG A 496 15.47 6.23 3.30
C ARG A 496 16.45 6.31 2.14
N ARG A 497 17.71 6.06 2.44
CA ARG A 497 18.81 5.99 1.46
C ARG A 497 18.85 4.64 0.76
N ALA A 498 17.90 4.41 -0.15
CA ALA A 498 17.83 3.18 -0.96
C ALA A 498 19.04 3.00 -1.90
N ASP A 499 19.79 4.08 -2.14
CA ASP A 499 21.08 4.09 -2.82
C ASP A 499 22.22 3.48 -1.97
N LEU A 500 22.09 3.48 -0.64
CA LEU A 500 23.08 2.91 0.29
C LEU A 500 22.62 1.59 0.93
N PHE A 501 21.33 1.50 1.27
CA PHE A 501 20.75 0.38 2.00
C PHE A 501 19.49 -0.13 1.30
N LYS A 502 19.55 -1.36 0.77
CA LYS A 502 18.42 -2.03 0.14
C LYS A 502 17.95 -3.19 1.02
N LEU A 503 16.65 -3.21 1.34
CA LEU A 503 16.00 -4.38 1.93
C LEU A 503 15.61 -5.34 0.81
N VAL A 504 16.12 -6.57 0.85
CA VAL A 504 15.77 -7.64 -0.08
C VAL A 504 15.02 -8.72 0.69
N SER A 505 13.74 -8.92 0.35
CA SER A 505 12.94 -10.03 0.85
C SER A 505 13.16 -11.26 -0.04
N LEU A 506 13.33 -12.41 0.59
CA LEU A 506 13.36 -13.72 -0.07
C LEU A 506 12.08 -14.53 0.23
N LEU A 507 11.02 -13.85 0.65
CA LEU A 507 9.76 -14.50 0.97
C LEU A 507 9.05 -14.97 -0.33
N PRO A 508 8.34 -16.12 -0.28
CA PRO A 508 7.61 -16.62 -1.43
C PRO A 508 6.55 -15.61 -1.89
N GLY A 509 6.59 -15.21 -3.17
CA GLY A 509 5.66 -14.24 -3.77
C GLY A 509 6.26 -12.87 -4.06
N ASP A 510 7.46 -12.57 -3.55
CA ASP A 510 8.24 -11.37 -3.89
C ASP A 510 9.23 -11.70 -5.03
N GLU A 511 8.81 -11.65 -6.29
CA GLU A 511 9.77 -11.68 -7.41
C GLU A 511 10.44 -10.29 -7.55
N GLN A 512 11.71 -10.16 -7.18
CA GLN A 512 12.51 -8.97 -7.54
C GLN A 512 13.19 -9.19 -8.91
N PRO A 513 13.16 -8.19 -9.82
CA PRO A 513 14.01 -8.20 -10.99
C PRO A 513 15.42 -7.70 -10.63
N ASP A 514 16.43 -8.53 -10.87
CA ASP A 514 17.84 -8.15 -10.89
C ASP A 514 18.15 -7.29 -12.13
N GLY A 515 18.82 -6.16 -11.94
CA GLY A 515 19.40 -5.39 -13.05
C GLY A 515 20.13 -4.11 -12.60
N PRO A 516 21.33 -3.80 -13.14
CA PRO A 516 22.14 -2.64 -12.75
C PRO A 516 21.61 -1.32 -13.32
N ALA A 517 21.99 -0.22 -12.66
CA ALA A 517 21.67 1.15 -13.02
C ALA A 517 22.48 1.63 -14.23
N ASP A 518 21.80 2.09 -15.28
CA ASP A 518 22.32 2.98 -16.32
C ASP A 518 21.13 3.71 -16.98
N GLY A 519 20.98 5.01 -16.67
CA GLY A 519 19.98 5.90 -17.25
C GLY A 519 20.52 6.71 -18.45
N PRO A 520 19.72 7.11 -19.46
CA PRO A 520 20.17 7.67 -20.73
C PRO A 520 19.72 9.12 -20.96
N LEU A 521 19.48 9.91 -19.92
CA LEU A 521 19.26 11.35 -20.07
C LEU A 521 20.15 12.07 -19.06
N GLY A 522 21.28 12.59 -19.57
CA GLY A 522 22.33 13.22 -18.79
C GLY A 522 21.78 14.23 -17.78
N GLY A 523 22.50 14.37 -16.66
CA GLY A 523 22.21 15.37 -15.65
C GLY A 523 22.01 16.74 -16.28
N GLN A 524 21.10 17.52 -15.71
CA GLN A 524 20.99 18.94 -16.04
C GLN A 524 22.39 19.58 -15.87
N PRO A 525 22.84 20.41 -16.81
CA PRO A 525 23.95 21.32 -16.52
C PRO A 525 23.53 22.13 -15.30
N GLY A 526 24.38 22.15 -14.27
CA GLY A 526 24.17 23.00 -13.10
C GLY A 526 23.91 24.44 -13.53
N GLU A 527 23.04 25.09 -12.77
CA GLU A 527 22.83 26.53 -12.86
C GLU A 527 24.19 27.24 -12.87
N SER A 528 24.45 27.99 -13.93
CA SER A 528 25.52 28.99 -14.00
C SER A 528 24.97 30.37 -13.66
#